data_AF-A0A151NYV7-F1
#
_entry.id   AF-A0A151NYV7-F1
#
_cell.length_a   1.000
_cell.length_b   1.000
_cell.length_c   1.000
_cell.angle_alpha   90.00
_cell.angle_beta   90.00
_cell.angle_gamma   90.00
#
_symmetry.space_group_name_H-M   'P 1'
#
loop_
_entity.id
_entity.type
_entity.pdbx_description
1 polymer ?
#
loop_
_entity_poly.entity_id
_entity_poly.type
_entity_poly.pdbx_seq_one_letter_code
_entity_poly.pdbx_strand_id
1 'polypeptide(L)' 'MNYPKNTGTVSAREILPGFLNTLLEGTLEQLYVGPISQYRIDDVTKAALAALKKCIESLSQEHTKALVKLLKMIRSEA' A
#
# COMPACT_ATOMS: atom_id res chain seq x y z
N MET A 1 -12.41 25.19 -25.24
CA MET A 1 -12.66 24.45 -23.98
C MET A 1 -11.50 23.48 -23.73
N ASN A 2 -10.69 23.72 -22.70
CA ASN A 2 -9.76 22.69 -22.20
C ASN A 2 -10.58 21.75 -21.32
N TYR A 3 -10.90 20.56 -21.83
CA TYR A 3 -11.38 19.47 -20.99
C TYR A 3 -10.23 19.07 -20.06
N PRO A 4 -10.45 18.94 -18.73
CA PRO A 4 -9.43 18.41 -17.85
C PRO A 4 -9.04 17.01 -18.32
N LYS A 5 -7.74 16.86 -18.60
CA LYS A 5 -7.10 15.64 -19.08
C LYS A 5 -7.41 14.48 -18.13
N ASN A 6 -7.95 13.41 -18.71
CA ASN A 6 -7.77 12.01 -18.34
C ASN A 6 -7.65 11.74 -16.83
N THR A 7 -8.75 11.38 -16.16
CA THR A 7 -8.68 10.61 -14.90
C THR A 7 -8.14 9.23 -15.24
N GLY A 8 -6.85 9.15 -15.52
CA GLY A 8 -6.14 7.89 -15.65
C GLY A 8 -6.34 7.17 -14.34
N THR A 9 -7.14 6.11 -14.35
CA THR A 9 -7.13 5.12 -13.29
C THR A 9 -5.69 4.64 -13.21
N VAL A 10 -4.92 5.16 -12.23
CA VAL A 10 -3.60 4.60 -11.92
C VAL A 10 -3.86 3.11 -11.76
N SER A 11 -3.21 2.31 -12.60
CA SER A 11 -3.56 0.90 -12.70
C SER A 11 -3.29 0.27 -11.34
N ALA A 12 -4.11 -0.70 -10.93
CA ALA A 12 -3.86 -1.44 -9.69
C ALA A 12 -2.42 -1.99 -9.66
N ARG A 13 -1.83 -2.30 -10.83
CA ARG A 13 -0.43 -2.72 -10.97
C ARG A 13 0.60 -1.67 -10.54
N GLU A 14 0.27 -0.39 -10.60
CA GLU A 14 1.15 0.71 -10.22
C GLU A 14 1.00 1.06 -8.72
N ILE A 15 -0.19 0.87 -8.16
CA ILE A 15 -0.51 1.21 -6.75
C ILE A 15 -0.14 0.06 -5.81
N LEU A 16 -0.48 -1.18 -6.18
CA LEU A 16 -0.36 -2.35 -5.30
C LEU A 16 1.08 -2.54 -4.76
N PRO A 17 2.15 -2.38 -5.56
CA PRO A 17 3.51 -2.51 -5.05
C PRO A 17 3.85 -1.42 -4.03
N GLY A 18 3.43 -0.18 -4.27
CA GLY A 18 3.62 0.94 -3.34
C GLY A 18 2.83 0.75 -2.05
N PHE A 19 1.57 0.34 -2.16
CA PHE A 19 0.70 0.01 -1.03
C PHE A 19 1.31 -1.08 -0.15
N LEU A 20 1.67 -2.22 -0.72
CA LEU A 20 2.23 -3.34 0.03
C LEU A 20 3.60 -3.00 0.65
N ASN A 21 4.44 -2.22 -0.05
CA ASN A 21 5.73 -1.79 0.50
C ASN A 21 5.54 -0.89 1.72
N THR A 22 4.67 0.12 1.62
CA THR A 22 4.35 1.00 2.77
C THR A 22 3.63 0.23 3.88
N LEU A 23 2.84 -0.79 3.56
CA LEU A 23 2.20 -1.64 4.56
C LEU A 23 3.22 -2.47 5.35
N LEU A 24 4.27 -2.98 4.70
CA LEU A 24 5.31 -3.79 5.34
C LEU A 24 6.35 -2.94 6.10
N GLU A 25 6.87 -1.88 5.48
CA GLU A 25 8.01 -1.11 6.01
C GLU A 25 7.65 0.31 6.50
N GLY A 26 6.50 0.85 6.08
CA GLY A 26 6.06 2.21 6.40
C GLY A 26 5.09 2.28 7.57
N THR A 27 4.45 3.44 7.73
CA THR A 27 3.43 3.69 8.76
C THR A 27 2.02 3.73 8.19
N LEU A 28 1.02 3.66 9.08
CA LEU A 28 -0.38 3.83 8.70
C LEU A 28 -0.65 5.20 8.07
N GLU A 29 -0.01 6.25 8.58
CA GLU A 29 -0.11 7.60 8.02
C GLU A 29 0.45 7.66 6.61
N GLN A 30 1.63 7.07 6.38
CA GLN A 30 2.24 6.99 5.04
C GLN A 30 1.37 6.25 4.02
N LEU A 31 0.58 5.25 4.47
CA LEU A 31 -0.42 4.64 3.60
C LEU A 31 -1.46 5.67 3.17
N TYR A 32 -2.09 6.36 4.13
CA TYR A 32 -3.15 7.34 3.85
C TYR A 32 -2.70 8.53 3.01
N VAL A 33 -1.51 9.08 3.25
CA VAL A 33 -0.99 10.22 2.47
C VAL A 33 -0.32 9.80 1.17
N GLY A 34 0.01 8.52 1.01
CA GLY A 34 0.73 7.99 -0.14
C GLY A 34 -0.18 7.21 -1.09
N PRO A 35 0.00 5.87 -1.20
CA PRO A 35 -0.57 5.05 -2.27
C PRO A 35 -2.09 5.01 -2.30
N ILE A 36 -2.75 5.27 -1.16
CA ILE A 36 -4.22 5.25 -1.08
C ILE A 36 -4.84 6.64 -0.87
N SER A 37 -4.06 7.72 -0.97
CA SER A 37 -4.52 9.10 -0.76
C SER A 37 -5.65 9.54 -1.70
N GLN A 38 -5.68 9.00 -2.91
CA GLN A 38 -6.73 9.26 -3.90
C GLN A 38 -8.06 8.55 -3.62
N TYR A 39 -8.08 7.59 -2.67
CA TYR A 39 -9.29 6.84 -2.34
C TYR A 39 -9.99 7.44 -1.12
N ARG A 40 -11.31 7.56 -1.21
CA ARG A 40 -12.15 7.89 -0.06
C ARG A 40 -12.39 6.62 0.75
N ILE A 41 -11.71 6.52 1.90
CA ILE A 41 -11.77 5.36 2.80
C ILE A 41 -12.64 5.72 4.00
N ASP A 42 -13.68 4.92 4.25
CA ASP A 42 -14.55 5.05 5.42
C ASP A 42 -13.85 4.58 6.72
N ASP A 43 -14.45 4.90 7.85
CA ASP A 43 -13.85 4.63 9.16
C ASP A 43 -13.74 3.15 9.49
N VAL A 44 -14.64 2.30 8.99
CA VAL A 44 -14.58 0.85 9.18
C VAL A 44 -13.37 0.29 8.41
N THR A 45 -13.18 0.74 7.16
CA THR A 45 -12.03 0.33 6.35
C THR A 45 -10.71 0.84 6.94
N LYS A 46 -10.69 2.05 7.50
CA LYS A 46 -9.51 2.56 8.24
C LYS A 46 -9.19 1.71 9.47
N ALA A 47 -10.19 1.34 10.25
CA ALA A 47 -10.02 0.49 11.43
C ALA A 47 -9.48 -0.91 11.04
N ALA A 48 -10.00 -1.50 9.96
CA ALA A 48 -9.50 -2.76 9.43
C ALA A 48 -8.03 -2.65 8.98
N LEU A 49 -7.64 -1.56 8.33
CA LEU A 49 -6.26 -1.32 7.92
C LEU A 49 -5.33 -1.15 9.13
N ALA A 50 -5.78 -0.45 10.17
CA ALA A 50 -5.02 -0.29 11.42
C ALA A 50 -4.79 -1.65 12.11
N ALA A 51 -5.82 -2.49 12.18
CA ALA A 51 -5.71 -3.84 12.73
C ALA A 51 -4.73 -4.71 11.92
N LEU A 52 -4.82 -4.66 10.59
CA LEU A 52 -3.90 -5.37 9.70
C LEU A 52 -2.45 -4.91 9.91
N LYS A 53 -2.22 -3.59 9.99
CA LYS A 53 -0.89 -3.03 10.23
C LYS A 53 -0.32 -3.50 11.57
N LYS A 54 -1.13 -3.52 12.62
CA LYS A 54 -0.74 -4.04 13.93
C LYS A 54 -0.34 -5.52 13.88
N CYS A 55 -1.05 -6.35 13.10
CA CYS A 55 -0.66 -7.73 12.89
C CYS A 55 0.72 -7.84 12.21
N ILE A 56 1.01 -6.98 11.22
CA ILE A 56 2.31 -6.95 10.54
C ILE A 56 3.41 -6.47 11.48
N GLU A 57 3.15 -5.48 12.32
CA GLU A 57 4.10 -5.00 13.33
C GLU A 57 4.40 -6.05 14.40
N SER A 58 3.50 -7.02 14.62
CA SER A 58 3.73 -8.15 15.52
C SER A 58 4.57 -9.28 14.91
N LEU A 59 4.85 -9.22 13.60
CA LEU A 59 5.71 -10.21 12.94
C LEU A 59 7.15 -10.07 13.43
N SER A 60 7.87 -11.18 13.45
CA SER A 60 9.32 -11.15 13.70
C SER A 60 10.03 -10.36 12.59
N GLN A 61 11.16 -9.74 12.94
CA GLN A 61 11.96 -8.99 11.97
C GLN A 61 12.38 -9.87 10.76
N GLU A 62 12.59 -11.16 10.98
CA GLU A 62 12.93 -12.12 9.92
C GLU A 62 11.76 -12.33 8.95
N HIS A 63 10.55 -12.54 9.48
CA HIS A 63 9.34 -12.70 8.65
C HIS A 63 9.05 -11.44 7.84
N THR A 64 9.16 -10.25 8.44
CA THR A 64 8.97 -8.97 7.72
C THR A 64 9.99 -8.81 6.59
N LYS A 65 11.28 -9.13 6.83
CA LYS A 65 12.31 -9.12 5.78
C LYS A 65 12.01 -10.11 4.66
N ALA A 66 11.52 -11.31 4.98
CA ALA A 66 11.14 -12.31 3.99
C ALA A 66 9.97 -11.82 3.12
N LEU A 67 8.97 -11.16 3.70
CA LEU A 67 7.85 -10.57 2.96
C LEU A 67 8.29 -9.41 2.06
N VAL A 68 9.19 -8.54 2.53
CA VAL A 68 9.77 -7.47 1.69
C VAL A 68 10.59 -8.05 0.54
N LYS A 69 11.35 -9.13 0.78
CA LYS A 69 12.08 -9.84 -0.28
C LYS A 69 11.12 -10.43 -1.31
N LEU A 70 10.04 -11.08 -0.86
CA LEU A 70 8.99 -11.60 -1.74
C LEU A 70 8.39 -10.50 -2.61
N LEU A 71 8.07 -9.34 -2.03
CA LEU A 71 7.54 -8.19 -2.77
C LEU A 71 8.52 -7.68 -3.85
N LYS A 72 9.82 -7.65 -3.55
CA LYS A 72 10.85 -7.30 -4.54
C LYS A 72 10.93 -8.32 -5.68
N MET A 73 10.79 -9.62 -5.38
CA MET A 73 10.76 -10.66 -6.41
C MET A 73 9.56 -10.50 -7.34
N ILE A 74 8.36 -10.29 -6.79
CA ILE A 74 7.13 -10.07 -7.56
C ILE A 74 7.25 -8.83 -8.46
N ARG A 75 7.94 -7.79 -8.00
CA ARG A 75 8.17 -6.56 -8.79
C ARG A 75 9.25 -6.72 -9.85
N SER A 76 10.17 -7.68 -9.70
CA SER A 76 11.31 -7.90 -10.60
C SER A 76 11.03 -8.89 -11.74
N GLU A 77 9.83 -9.45 -11.84
CA GLU A 77 9.37 -10.12 -13.06
C GLU A 77 8.62 -9.14 -13.97
N ALA A 78 9.38 -8.41 -14.79
CA ALA A 78 8.96 -7.77 -16.03
C ALA A 78 10.18 -7.55 -16.95
#